data_AF-A0A9D6YD19-F1
#
_entry.id   AF-A0A9D6YD19-F1
#
_cell.length_a   1.000
_cell.length_b   1.000
_cell.length_c   1.000
_cell.angle_alpha   90.00
_cell.angle_beta   90.00
_cell.angle_gamma   90.00
#
_symmetry.space_group_name_H-M   'P 1'
#
loop_
_entity.id
_entity.type
_entity.pdbx_description
1 polymer ?
#
loop_
_entity_poly.entity_id
_entity_poly.type
_entity_poly.pdbx_seq_one_letter_code
_entity_poly.pdbx_strand_id
1 'polypeptide(L)'
;VLYSLHASRGGTFIFNGMLDRVVTSEELGPQGFFEDLRKRTVALHGGDKNVFEFGFEPGAGHRPYFVTRPVALWLEGQLDFPNWTDADIVKMPETHIGEWARQEGVYIEPAYATEVREAGIRALGSGIPGIPREQLHAVPLEEWQRDKDRFVYESWIATAKALVAQ
;
A
#
# COMPACT_ATOMS: atom_id res chain seq x y z
N VAL A 1 23.14 2.28 0.74
CA VAL A 1 23.40 1.48 1.96
C VAL A 1 22.16 0.70 2.38
N LEU A 2 21.01 1.34 2.65
CA LEU A 2 19.79 0.67 3.09
C LEU A 2 19.42 -0.58 2.27
N TYR A 3 19.28 -0.46 0.94
CA TYR A 3 18.93 -1.60 0.08
C TYR A 3 19.98 -2.72 0.00
N SER A 4 21.26 -2.40 0.25
CA SER A 4 22.32 -3.43 0.37
C SER A 4 22.16 -4.21 1.68
N LEU A 5 21.74 -3.56 2.77
CA LEU A 5 21.42 -4.24 4.03
C LEU A 5 20.13 -5.09 3.91
N HIS A 6 19.15 -4.65 3.12
CA HIS A 6 17.95 -5.45 2.85
C HIS A 6 18.28 -6.73 2.09
N ALA A 7 19.14 -6.67 1.07
CA ALA A 7 19.56 -7.85 0.31
C ALA A 7 20.16 -8.96 1.20
N SER A 8 20.83 -8.59 2.30
CA SER A 8 21.34 -9.56 3.29
C SER A 8 20.25 -10.26 4.11
N ARG A 9 19.00 -9.80 4.07
CA ARG A 9 17.87 -10.33 4.85
C ARG A 9 16.85 -11.10 4.01
N GLY A 10 16.77 -10.81 2.71
CA GLY A 10 15.83 -11.44 1.79
C GLY A 10 15.53 -10.56 0.58
N GLY A 11 14.77 -11.10 -0.37
CA GLY A 11 14.27 -10.34 -1.51
C GLY A 11 13.41 -9.15 -1.06
N THR A 12 13.40 -8.09 -1.87
CA THR A 12 12.51 -6.94 -1.67
C THR A 12 11.93 -6.57 -3.02
N PHE A 13 10.62 -6.27 -3.07
CA PHE A 13 9.97 -5.82 -4.28
C PHE A 13 9.34 -4.44 -4.07
N ILE A 14 9.72 -3.51 -4.94
CA ILE A 14 9.21 -2.15 -4.94
C ILE A 14 8.24 -2.03 -6.10
N PHE A 15 6.94 -1.91 -5.82
CA PHE A 15 5.92 -1.81 -6.84
C PHE A 15 5.03 -0.59 -6.61
N ASN A 16 4.84 0.24 -7.63
CA ASN A 16 4.05 1.46 -7.52
C ASN A 16 3.43 1.91 -8.86
N GLY A 17 2.66 2.99 -8.88
CA GLY A 17 2.14 3.59 -10.11
C GLY A 17 3.14 4.57 -10.76
N MET A 18 3.18 4.59 -12.10
CA MET A 18 4.03 5.52 -12.85
C MET A 18 3.67 7.00 -12.66
N LEU A 19 2.43 7.30 -12.27
CA LEU A 19 1.91 8.64 -12.05
C LEU A 19 1.86 9.03 -10.56
N ASP A 20 2.51 8.27 -9.67
CA ASP A 20 2.47 8.54 -8.24
C ASP A 20 3.28 9.79 -7.86
N ARG A 21 2.60 10.94 -7.78
CA ARG A 21 3.20 12.21 -7.33
C ARG A 21 3.31 12.36 -5.81
N VAL A 22 2.85 11.37 -5.03
CA VAL A 22 2.98 11.38 -3.56
C VAL A 22 4.39 10.92 -3.17
N VAL A 23 4.88 9.86 -3.80
CA VAL A 23 6.17 9.24 -3.45
C VAL A 23 7.29 9.57 -4.43
N THR A 24 6.98 9.95 -5.68
CA THR A 24 7.99 10.42 -6.63
C THR A 24 7.70 11.81 -7.19
N SER A 25 8.72 12.66 -7.18
CA SER A 25 8.71 13.97 -7.83
C SER A 25 9.32 13.95 -9.23
N GLU A 26 9.83 12.80 -9.70
CA GLU A 26 10.52 12.68 -10.98
C GLU A 26 9.56 12.88 -12.16
N GLU A 27 9.86 13.82 -13.05
CA GLU A 27 8.98 14.19 -14.17
C GLU A 27 8.69 12.98 -15.08
N LEU A 28 9.73 12.21 -15.38
CA LEU A 28 9.71 11.00 -16.23
C LEU A 28 9.24 9.73 -15.48
N GLY A 29 8.85 9.87 -14.21
CA GLY A 29 8.49 8.75 -13.35
C GLY A 29 9.70 8.04 -12.71
N PRO A 30 9.45 7.01 -11.90
CA PRO A 30 10.45 6.45 -10.98
C PRO A 30 11.46 5.48 -11.64
N GLN A 31 11.22 5.04 -12.88
CA GLN A 31 11.99 3.98 -13.55
C GLN A 31 13.51 4.21 -13.53
N GLY A 32 13.97 5.33 -14.10
CA GLY A 32 15.40 5.61 -14.22
C GLY A 32 16.11 5.76 -12.88
N PHE A 33 15.42 6.31 -11.87
CA PHE A 33 15.94 6.39 -10.51
C PHE A 33 16.18 4.99 -9.92
N PHE A 34 15.22 4.08 -10.05
CA PHE A 34 15.36 2.72 -9.49
C PHE A 34 16.35 1.86 -10.27
N GLU A 35 16.50 2.05 -11.58
CA GLU A 35 17.55 1.41 -12.38
C GLU A 35 18.95 1.81 -11.89
N ASP A 36 19.22 3.11 -11.73
CA ASP A 36 20.49 3.61 -11.19
C ASP A 36 20.72 3.14 -9.74
N LEU A 37 19.69 3.25 -8.90
CA LEU A 37 19.76 2.82 -7.50
C LEU A 37 20.06 1.32 -7.38
N ARG A 38 19.44 0.49 -8.22
CA ARG A 38 19.69 -0.95 -8.25
C ARG A 38 21.12 -1.23 -8.67
N LYS A 39 21.62 -0.59 -9.75
CA LYS A 39 23.02 -0.72 -10.20
C LYS A 39 24.02 -0.38 -9.08
N ARG A 40 23.82 0.73 -8.37
CA ARG A 40 24.67 1.11 -7.22
C ARG A 40 24.56 0.13 -6.05
N THR A 41 23.37 -0.43 -5.83
CA THR A 41 23.14 -1.42 -4.76
C THR A 41 23.86 -2.74 -5.06
N VAL A 42 23.80 -3.23 -6.29
CA VAL A 42 24.54 -4.42 -6.74
C VAL A 42 26.05 -4.23 -6.53
N ALA A 43 26.58 -3.10 -6.98
CA ALA A 43 28.01 -2.79 -6.81
C ALA A 43 28.42 -2.74 -5.33
N LEU A 44 27.58 -2.18 -4.47
CA LEU A 44 27.84 -2.10 -3.02
C LEU A 44 27.69 -3.45 -2.31
N HIS A 45 26.74 -4.29 -2.72
CA HIS A 45 26.47 -5.60 -2.12
C HIS A 45 27.48 -6.67 -2.57
N GLY A 46 28.14 -6.48 -3.73
CA GLY A 46 29.08 -7.44 -4.33
C GLY A 46 28.40 -8.50 -5.20
N GLY A 47 27.13 -8.30 -5.55
CA GLY A 47 26.32 -9.22 -6.35
C GLY A 47 24.87 -8.78 -6.42
N ASP A 48 24.09 -9.42 -7.28
CA ASP A 48 22.66 -9.12 -7.48
C ASP A 48 21.72 -10.00 -6.65
N LYS A 49 22.26 -11.04 -6.01
CA LYS A 49 21.51 -11.90 -5.09
C LYS A 49 20.72 -11.06 -4.08
N ASN A 50 19.41 -11.25 -4.05
CA ASN A 50 18.44 -10.57 -3.16
C ASN A 50 18.42 -9.04 -3.26
N VAL A 51 19.14 -8.42 -4.20
CA VAL A 51 18.98 -7.00 -4.45
C VAL A 51 17.57 -6.77 -4.97
N PHE A 52 16.92 -5.72 -4.45
CA PHE A 52 15.51 -5.47 -4.73
C PHE A 52 15.17 -5.53 -6.23
N GLU A 53 13.98 -6.05 -6.49
CA GLU A 53 13.29 -5.93 -7.76
C GLU A 53 12.36 -4.73 -7.71
N PHE A 54 11.97 -4.22 -8.88
CA PHE A 54 11.00 -3.14 -8.95
C PHE A 54 10.16 -3.21 -10.22
N GLY A 55 8.96 -2.66 -10.15
CA GLY A 55 8.05 -2.55 -11.28
C GLY A 55 7.04 -1.44 -11.08
N PHE A 56 6.45 -0.96 -12.18
CA PHE A 56 5.48 0.12 -12.12
C PHE A 56 4.26 -0.14 -13.00
N GLU A 57 3.08 0.18 -12.46
CA GLU A 57 1.83 0.12 -13.20
C GLU A 57 1.63 1.38 -14.07
N PRO A 58 1.49 1.24 -15.40
CA PRO A 58 1.23 2.38 -16.29
C PRO A 58 -0.11 3.05 -15.99
N GLY A 59 -0.16 4.39 -16.04
CA GLY A 59 -1.41 5.15 -15.88
C GLY A 59 -1.96 5.20 -14.44
N ALA A 60 -1.28 4.58 -13.49
CA ALA A 60 -1.71 4.50 -12.09
C ALA A 60 -0.86 5.38 -11.16
N GLY A 61 -1.42 5.80 -10.04
CA GLY A 61 -0.78 6.66 -9.03
C GLY A 61 -0.48 5.92 -7.72
N HIS A 62 -0.61 6.60 -6.59
CA HIS A 62 -0.45 5.98 -5.26
C HIS A 62 -1.62 5.02 -4.99
N ARG A 63 -1.35 3.72 -4.90
CA ARG A 63 -2.35 2.68 -4.60
C ARG A 63 -1.74 1.61 -3.69
N PRO A 64 -2.55 0.86 -2.91
CA PRO A 64 -2.09 -0.32 -2.17
C PRO A 64 -1.81 -1.51 -3.12
N TYR A 65 -0.64 -1.53 -3.74
CA TYR A 65 -0.25 -2.54 -4.74
C TYR A 65 -0.08 -3.97 -4.23
N PHE A 66 0.06 -4.17 -2.92
CA PHE A 66 0.29 -5.49 -2.32
C PHE A 66 -0.86 -6.48 -2.56
N VAL A 67 -2.03 -6.02 -3.00
CA VAL A 67 -3.18 -6.88 -3.35
C VAL A 67 -3.24 -7.23 -4.84
N THR A 68 -2.28 -6.78 -5.66
CA THR A 68 -2.30 -6.96 -7.12
C THR A 68 -1.59 -8.25 -7.55
N ARG A 69 -1.97 -8.78 -8.71
CA ARG A 69 -1.39 -10.01 -9.26
C ARG A 69 0.13 -10.00 -9.40
N PRO A 70 0.78 -8.94 -9.94
CA PRO A 70 2.25 -8.94 -10.06
C PRO A 70 2.94 -9.08 -8.71
N VAL A 71 2.39 -8.48 -7.66
CA VAL A 71 2.95 -8.56 -6.31
C VAL A 71 2.68 -9.93 -5.68
N ALA A 72 1.49 -10.51 -5.89
CA ALA A 72 1.18 -11.86 -5.43
C ALA A 72 2.11 -12.92 -6.06
N LEU A 73 2.40 -12.83 -7.37
CA LEU A 73 3.34 -13.70 -8.05
C LEU A 73 4.76 -13.56 -7.48
N TRP A 74 5.20 -12.33 -7.22
CA TRP A 74 6.51 -12.13 -6.61
C TRP A 74 6.57 -12.74 -5.20
N LEU A 75 5.53 -12.52 -4.38
CA LEU A 75 5.47 -13.08 -3.03
C LEU A 75 5.46 -14.61 -3.02
N GLU A 76 4.73 -15.24 -3.94
CA GLU A 76 4.72 -16.70 -4.11
C GLU A 76 6.15 -17.21 -4.36
N GLY A 77 6.89 -16.60 -5.29
CA GLY A 77 8.28 -16.96 -5.56
C GLY A 77 9.25 -16.73 -4.39
N GLN A 78 8.88 -15.92 -3.38
CA GLN A 78 9.69 -15.70 -2.17
C GLN A 78 9.28 -16.58 -0.98
N LEU A 79 8.00 -16.91 -0.87
CA LEU A 79 7.41 -17.46 0.35
C LEU A 79 6.90 -18.90 0.19
N ASP A 80 6.71 -19.38 -1.05
CA ASP A 80 6.15 -20.71 -1.37
C ASP A 80 4.81 -20.91 -0.65
N PHE A 81 3.75 -20.21 -1.12
CA PHE A 81 2.48 -20.21 -0.41
C PHE A 81 1.91 -21.63 -0.31
N PRO A 82 1.38 -22.02 0.85
CA PRO A 82 0.95 -23.40 1.08
C PRO A 82 -0.26 -23.82 0.23
N ASN A 83 -1.01 -22.87 -0.33
CA ASN A 83 -2.29 -23.11 -0.99
C ASN A 83 -2.35 -22.61 -2.43
N TRP A 84 -1.36 -21.84 -2.89
CA TRP A 84 -1.37 -21.20 -4.21
C TRP A 84 -0.09 -21.58 -4.94
N THR A 85 -0.20 -21.71 -6.25
CA THR A 85 0.95 -21.79 -7.15
C THR A 85 0.93 -20.59 -8.11
N ASP A 86 2.05 -20.32 -8.80
CA ASP A 86 2.09 -19.36 -9.91
C ASP A 86 0.95 -19.60 -10.93
N ALA A 87 0.70 -20.86 -11.26
CA ALA A 87 -0.34 -21.25 -12.21
C ALA A 87 -1.76 -20.96 -11.70
N ASP A 88 -1.98 -21.08 -10.39
CA ASP A 88 -3.25 -20.72 -9.76
C ASP A 88 -3.42 -19.20 -9.73
N ILE A 89 -2.38 -18.48 -9.28
CA ILE A 89 -2.37 -17.02 -9.19
C ILE A 89 -2.64 -16.39 -10.55
N VAL A 90 -2.06 -16.90 -11.65
CA VAL A 90 -2.32 -16.39 -13.00
C VAL A 90 -3.78 -16.56 -13.43
N LYS A 91 -4.46 -17.62 -12.95
CA LYS A 91 -5.87 -17.90 -13.32
C LYS A 91 -6.88 -17.24 -12.39
N MET A 92 -6.47 -16.74 -11.22
CA MET A 92 -7.37 -16.06 -10.29
C MET A 92 -8.02 -14.85 -10.96
N PRO A 93 -9.31 -14.57 -10.69
CA PRO A 93 -9.95 -13.36 -11.18
C PRO A 93 -9.30 -12.11 -10.55
N GLU A 94 -9.60 -10.93 -11.08
CA GLU A 94 -9.30 -9.65 -10.45
C GLU A 94 -10.59 -8.88 -10.22
N THR A 95 -10.71 -8.26 -9.05
CA THR A 95 -11.80 -7.36 -8.70
C THR A 95 -11.36 -5.92 -8.95
N HIS A 96 -12.15 -5.17 -9.71
CA HIS A 96 -11.99 -3.73 -9.85
C HIS A 96 -12.58 -3.02 -8.63
N ILE A 97 -11.74 -2.38 -7.82
CA ILE A 97 -12.16 -1.86 -6.50
C ILE A 97 -13.28 -0.81 -6.59
N GLY A 98 -13.20 0.12 -7.52
CA GLY A 98 -14.22 1.16 -7.71
C GLY A 98 -15.57 0.60 -8.17
N GLU A 99 -15.58 -0.44 -9.00
CA GLU A 99 -16.82 -1.12 -9.42
C GLU A 99 -17.43 -1.89 -8.27
N TRP A 100 -16.61 -2.69 -7.57
CA TRP A 100 -17.01 -3.44 -6.39
C TRP A 100 -17.56 -2.52 -5.30
N ALA A 101 -16.89 -1.41 -4.99
CA ALA A 101 -17.32 -0.49 -3.95
C ALA A 101 -18.68 0.15 -4.27
N ARG A 102 -18.93 0.48 -5.54
CA ARG A 102 -20.26 0.96 -5.99
C ARG A 102 -21.34 -0.10 -5.85
N GLN A 103 -21.02 -1.36 -6.15
CA GLN A 103 -21.98 -2.48 -6.07
C GLN A 103 -22.32 -2.83 -4.62
N GLU A 104 -21.31 -2.88 -3.74
CA GLU A 104 -21.45 -3.28 -2.34
C GLU A 104 -21.77 -2.11 -1.40
N GLY A 105 -21.86 -0.88 -1.91
CA GLY A 105 -22.12 0.32 -1.11
C GLY A 105 -20.97 0.68 -0.15
N VAL A 106 -19.73 0.30 -0.49
CA VAL A 106 -18.54 0.59 0.31
C VAL A 106 -18.05 2.00 0.01
N TYR A 107 -17.84 2.79 1.05
CA TYR A 107 -17.35 4.15 0.92
C TYR A 107 -15.86 4.19 0.57
N ILE A 108 -15.53 4.88 -0.52
CA ILE A 108 -14.19 5.35 -0.84
C ILE A 108 -14.22 6.87 -0.77
N GLU A 109 -13.26 7.48 -0.07
CA GLU A 109 -13.17 8.93 0.00
C GLU A 109 -12.97 9.53 -1.41
N PRO A 110 -13.64 10.65 -1.76
CA PRO A 110 -13.67 11.15 -3.13
C PRO A 110 -12.31 11.37 -3.81
N ALA A 111 -11.29 11.83 -3.09
CA ALA A 111 -9.95 12.02 -3.66
C ALA A 111 -9.27 10.68 -4.02
N TYR A 112 -9.64 9.59 -3.33
CA TYR A 112 -9.19 8.23 -3.60
C TYR A 112 -10.11 7.45 -4.56
N ALA A 113 -11.33 7.93 -4.77
CA ALA A 113 -12.35 7.32 -5.64
C ALA A 113 -12.15 7.60 -7.13
N THR A 114 -10.92 7.57 -7.61
CA THR A 114 -10.58 7.80 -9.04
C THR A 114 -9.81 6.63 -9.61
N GLU A 115 -9.84 6.48 -10.94
CA GLU A 115 -9.07 5.44 -11.61
C GLU A 115 -7.59 5.55 -11.27
N VAL A 116 -6.97 6.72 -11.23
CA VAL A 116 -5.54 6.84 -10.89
C VAL A 116 -5.22 6.37 -9.46
N ARG A 117 -6.22 6.33 -8.57
CA ARG A 117 -6.10 6.09 -7.13
C ARG A 117 -6.70 4.73 -6.73
N GLU A 118 -7.06 4.58 -5.46
CA GLU A 118 -7.49 3.34 -4.82
C GLU A 118 -8.63 2.65 -5.56
N ALA A 119 -9.55 3.42 -6.16
CA ALA A 119 -10.66 2.86 -6.92
C ALA A 119 -10.23 2.14 -8.21
N GLY A 120 -9.12 2.51 -8.84
CA GLY A 120 -8.64 1.85 -10.07
C GLY A 120 -7.84 0.57 -9.85
N ILE A 121 -7.70 0.10 -8.60
CA ILE A 121 -6.96 -1.13 -8.31
C ILE A 121 -7.66 -2.35 -8.92
N ARG A 122 -6.83 -3.22 -9.50
CA ARG A 122 -7.16 -4.58 -9.89
C ARG A 122 -6.69 -5.55 -8.79
N ALA A 123 -7.53 -5.74 -7.77
CA ALA A 123 -7.19 -6.60 -6.64
C ALA A 123 -7.34 -8.06 -7.04
N LEU A 124 -6.35 -8.89 -6.71
CA LEU A 124 -6.36 -10.31 -7.01
C LEU A 124 -7.45 -11.03 -6.20
N GLY A 125 -8.19 -11.89 -6.88
CA GLY A 125 -9.26 -12.69 -6.30
C GLY A 125 -10.59 -11.95 -6.22
N SER A 126 -11.47 -12.52 -5.39
CA SER A 126 -12.81 -12.04 -5.08
C SER A 126 -13.06 -12.25 -3.59
N GLY A 127 -14.10 -11.65 -3.01
CA GLY A 127 -14.38 -11.75 -1.57
C GLY A 127 -13.71 -10.66 -0.73
N ILE A 128 -13.59 -9.45 -1.30
CA ILE A 128 -13.10 -8.28 -0.58
C ILE A 128 -14.12 -7.90 0.50
N PRO A 129 -13.71 -7.75 1.77
CA PRO A 129 -14.65 -7.44 2.84
C PRO A 129 -15.09 -5.98 2.75
N GLY A 130 -16.40 -5.75 2.60
CA GLY A 130 -17.02 -4.43 2.73
C GLY A 130 -17.32 -4.10 4.19
N ILE A 131 -16.28 -3.88 5.01
CA ILE A 131 -16.47 -3.66 6.45
C ILE A 131 -17.30 -2.38 6.67
N PRO A 132 -18.47 -2.47 7.33
CA PRO A 132 -19.30 -1.31 7.60
C PRO A 132 -18.61 -0.29 8.49
N ARG A 133 -18.93 1.00 8.32
CA ARG A 133 -18.27 2.10 9.05
C ARG A 133 -18.36 1.92 10.56
N GLU A 134 -19.48 1.42 11.06
CA GLU A 134 -19.73 1.13 12.47
C GLU A 134 -18.79 0.07 13.06
N GLN A 135 -18.16 -0.76 12.23
CA GLN A 135 -17.17 -1.76 12.64
C GLN A 135 -15.72 -1.25 12.50
N LEU A 136 -15.50 -0.07 11.90
CA LEU A 136 -14.17 0.52 11.71
C LEU A 136 -13.71 1.39 12.89
N HIS A 137 -14.53 1.54 13.93
CA HIS A 137 -14.19 2.37 15.08
C HIS A 137 -13.26 1.64 16.06
N ALA A 138 -12.09 2.23 16.33
CA ALA A 138 -11.19 1.74 17.38
C ALA A 138 -11.76 1.94 18.79
N VAL A 139 -12.64 2.93 18.96
CA VAL A 139 -13.36 3.23 20.20
C VAL A 139 -14.86 3.01 19.94
N PRO A 140 -15.58 2.23 20.78
CA PRO A 140 -17.02 2.06 20.62
C PRO A 140 -17.73 3.40 20.51
N LEU A 141 -18.71 3.51 19.61
CA LEU A 141 -19.34 4.80 19.29
C LEU A 141 -19.96 5.46 20.53
N GLU A 142 -20.56 4.68 21.43
CA GLU A 142 -21.12 5.18 22.69
C GLU A 142 -20.04 5.80 23.60
N GLU A 143 -18.87 5.16 23.69
CA GLU A 143 -17.74 5.69 24.44
C GLU A 143 -17.17 6.95 23.76
N TRP A 144 -17.02 6.94 22.43
CA TRP A 144 -16.60 8.13 21.69
C TRP A 144 -17.51 9.33 21.95
N GLN A 145 -18.84 9.14 21.93
CA GLN A 145 -19.79 10.23 22.17
C GLN A 145 -19.73 10.77 23.60
N ARG A 146 -19.57 9.88 24.59
CA ARG A 146 -19.48 10.26 26.00
C ARG A 146 -18.15 10.95 26.33
N ASP A 147 -17.06 10.43 25.80
CA ASP A 147 -15.70 10.71 26.25
C ASP A 147 -14.84 11.38 25.15
N LYS A 148 -15.48 12.02 24.16
CA LYS A 148 -14.83 12.61 22.97
C LYS A 148 -13.60 13.44 23.28
N ASP A 149 -13.66 14.26 24.32
CA ASP A 149 -12.57 15.16 24.71
C ASP A 149 -11.30 14.41 25.14
N ARG A 150 -11.40 13.12 25.45
CA ARG A 150 -10.23 12.26 25.74
C ARG A 150 -9.51 11.79 24.49
N PHE A 151 -10.12 11.93 23.30
CA PHE A 151 -9.61 11.34 22.05
C PHE A 151 -9.31 12.37 20.95
N VAL A 152 -9.62 13.65 21.16
CA VAL A 152 -9.40 14.70 20.17
C VAL A 152 -8.20 15.57 20.51
N TYR A 153 -7.43 15.90 19.47
CA TYR A 153 -6.16 16.63 19.58
C TYR A 153 -6.33 18.02 20.20
N GLU A 154 -7.44 18.70 19.89
CA GLU A 154 -7.76 20.03 20.41
C GLU A 154 -7.85 20.04 21.94
N SER A 155 -8.51 19.03 22.51
CA SER A 155 -8.64 18.88 23.96
C SER A 155 -7.30 18.54 24.60
N TRP A 156 -6.47 17.71 23.95
CA TRP A 156 -5.11 17.43 24.41
C TRP A 156 -4.23 18.68 24.45
N ILE A 157 -4.32 19.55 23.42
CA ILE A 157 -3.61 20.85 23.43
C ILE A 157 -4.08 21.71 24.60
N ALA A 158 -5.39 21.82 24.82
CA ALA A 158 -5.94 22.65 25.89
C ALA A 158 -5.44 22.19 27.27
N THR A 159 -5.47 20.88 27.53
CA THR A 159 -4.95 20.29 28.77
C THR A 159 -3.45 20.54 28.91
N ALA A 160 -2.65 20.31 27.85
CA ALA A 160 -1.20 20.52 27.89
C ALA A 160 -0.84 21.99 28.19
N LYS A 161 -1.54 22.94 27.56
CA LYS A 161 -1.33 24.38 27.83
C LYS A 161 -1.65 24.76 29.27
N ALA A 162 -2.75 24.23 29.82
CA ALA A 162 -3.14 24.48 31.20
C ALA A 162 -2.11 23.94 32.21
N LEU A 163 -1.49 22.78 31.91
CA LEU A 163 -0.45 22.18 32.76
C LEU A 163 0.85 22.98 32.75
N VAL A 164 1.26 23.53 31.59
CA VAL A 164 2.50 24.33 31.46
C VAL A 164 2.34 25.75 32.03
N ALA A 165 1.10 26.23 32.19
CA ALA A 165 0.80 27.54 32.76
C ALA A 165 0.74 27.56 34.30
N GLN A 166 0.87 26.40 34.96
CA GLN A 166 0.98 26.24 36.41
C GLN A 166 2.44 26.19 36.85
#